data_AF-W4L6L9-F1
#
_entry.id   AF-W4L6L9-F1
#
_cell.length_a   1.000
_cell.length_b   1.000
_cell.length_c   1.000
_cell.angle_alpha   90.00
_cell.angle_beta   90.00
_cell.angle_gamma   90.00
#
_symmetry.space_group_name_H-M   'P 1'
#
loop_
_entity.id
_entity.type
_entity.pdbx_description
1 polymer ?
#
loop_
_entity_poly.entity_id
_entity_poly.type
_entity_poly.pdbx_seq_one_letter_code
_entity_poly.pdbx_strand_id
1 'polypeptide(L)' 'MVRIGTVADIAYGVLYLALDESSFVTGSELVIDDGVTAQ' A
#
# COMPACT_ATOMS: atom_id res chain seq x y z
N MET A 1 17.95 5.24 1.60
CA MET A 1 18.49 3.87 1.59
C MET A 1 17.29 2.95 1.57
N VAL A 2 17.15 2.14 0.51
CA VAL A 2 15.94 1.33 0.31
C VAL A 2 15.87 0.23 1.37
N ARG A 3 14.75 0.15 2.09
CA ARG A 3 14.44 -0.91 3.04
C ARG A 3 13.72 -2.05 2.31
N ILE A 4 14.12 -3.28 2.60
CA ILE A 4 13.35 -4.45 2.17
C ILE A 4 12.02 -4.49 2.94
N GLY A 5 10.91 -4.46 2.20
CA GLY A 5 9.57 -4.57 2.76
C GLY A 5 9.34 -5.90 3.48
N THR A 6 8.43 -5.88 4.43
CA THR A 6 7.97 -7.06 5.18
C THR A 6 6.55 -7.42 4.78
N VAL A 7 6.10 -8.62 5.12
CA VAL A 7 4.71 -9.03 4.94
C VAL A 7 3.71 -8.10 5.65
N ALA A 8 4.11 -7.50 6.78
CA ALA A 8 3.27 -6.57 7.52
C ALA A 8 2.99 -5.29 6.73
N ASP A 9 3.99 -4.79 5.98
CA ASP A 9 3.84 -3.58 5.16
C ASP A 9 2.73 -3.74 4.10
N ILE A 10 2.66 -4.92 3.47
CA ILE A 10 1.61 -5.26 2.51
C ILE A 10 0.28 -5.53 3.22
N ALA A 11 0.29 -6.27 4.34
CA ALA A 11 -0.93 -6.62 5.08
C ALA A 11 -1.71 -5.38 5.54
N TYR A 12 -1.03 -4.32 5.98
CA TYR A 12 -1.70 -3.07 6.33
C TYR A 12 -2.29 -2.35 5.12
N GLY A 13 -1.65 -2.42 3.96
CA GLY A 13 -2.22 -1.88 2.72
C GLY A 13 -3.49 -2.61 2.28
N VAL A 14 -3.47 -3.95 2.34
CA VAL A 14 -4.65 -4.78 2.08
C VAL A 14 -5.75 -4.49 3.09
N LEU A 15 -5.40 -4.41 4.37
CA LEU A 15 -6.35 -4.05 5.43
C LEU A 15 -7.00 -2.70 5.12
N TYR A 16 -6.22 -1.67 4.82
CA TYR A 16 -6.74 -0.35 4.45
C TYR A 16 -7.76 -0.42 3.29
N LEU A 17 -7.42 -1.11 2.19
CA LEU A 17 -8.31 -1.27 1.03
C LEU A 17 -9.58 -2.10 1.32
N ALA A 18 -9.58 -2.87 2.40
CA ALA A 18 -10.72 -3.67 2.82
C ALA A 18 -11.62 -2.94 3.84
N LEU A 19 -11.20 -1.78 4.35
CA LEU A 19 -11.93 -1.02 5.36
C LEU A 19 -12.92 -0.02 4.75
N ASP A 20 -13.95 0.32 5.52
CA ASP A 20 -14.99 1.28 5.14
C ASP A 20 -14.42 2.67 4.84
N GLU A 21 -13.33 3.07 5.50
CA GLU A 21 -12.63 4.34 5.26
C GLU A 21 -12.08 4.47 3.83
N SER A 22 -11.95 3.36 3.10
CA SER A 22 -11.54 3.32 1.70
C SER A 22 -12.72 3.17 0.72
N SER A 23 -13.98 3.37 1.15
CA SER A 23 -15.19 3.09 0.35
C SER A 23 -15.28 3.82 -1.00
N PHE A 24 -14.50 4.89 -1.20
CA PHE A 24 -14.42 5.65 -2.45
C PHE A 24 -13.09 5.46 -3.21
N VAL A 25 -12.21 4.61 -2.71
CA VAL A 25 -10.94 4.24 -3.36
C VAL A 25 -11.18 3.03 -4.24
N THR A 26 -11.15 3.23 -5.55
CA THR A 26 -11.31 2.16 -6.55
C THR A 26 -10.56 2.50 -7.83
N GLY A 27 -10.31 1.48 -8.67
CA GLY A 27 -9.64 1.63 -9.97
C GLY A 27 -8.23 2.20 -9.91
N SER A 28 -7.62 2.23 -8.72
CA SER A 28 -6.31 2.82 -8.46
C SER A 28 -5.42 1.81 -7.73
N GLU A 29 -4.13 1.83 -8.01
CA GLU A 29 -3.14 0.98 -7.34
C GLU A 29 -2.64 1.64 -6.05
N LEU A 30 -2.52 0.86 -4.97
CA LEU A 30 -1.82 1.26 -3.74
C LEU A 30 -0.38 0.73 -3.80
N VAL A 31 0.57 1.60 -4.14
CA VAL A 31 1.99 1.25 -4.28
C VAL A 31 2.67 1.24 -2.91
N ILE A 32 3.32 0.12 -2.56
CA ILE A 32 4.06 -0.08 -1.30
C ILE A 32 5.46 -0.62 -1.64
N ASP A 33 6.40 0.27 -1.90
CA ASP A 33 7.70 -0.08 -2.49
C ASP A 33 8.89 0.75 -1.96
N ASP A 34 8.72 1.44 -0.82
CA ASP A 34 9.74 2.33 -0.25
C ASP A 34 10.15 3.50 -1.19
N GLY A 35 9.23 3.93 -2.06
CA GLY A 35 9.39 5.10 -2.92
C GLY A 35 10.19 4.85 -4.20
N VAL A 36 10.39 3.58 -4.58
CA VAL A 36 11.12 3.21 -5.80
C VAL A 36 10.40 3.70 -7.07
N THR A 37 9.08 3.62 -7.12
CA THR A 37 8.26 4.04 -8.27
C THR A 37 8.10 5.56 -8.37
N ALA A 38 8.43 6.31 -7.31
CA ALA A 38 8.24 7.76 -7.24
C ALA A 38 9.49 8.59 -7.62
N GLN A 39 10.57 7.95 -8.08
CA GLN A 39 11.81 8.61 -8.51
C GLN A 39 11.74 9.16 -9.94
#